data_AF-A0A0F9FUU3-F1
#
_entry.id   AF-A0A0F9FUU3-F1
#
_cell.length_a   1.000
_cell.length_b   1.000
_cell.length_c   1.000
_cell.angle_alpha   90.00
_cell.angle_beta   90.00
_cell.angle_gamma   90.00
#
_symmetry.space_group_name_H-M   'P 1'
#
loop_
_entity.id
_entity.type
_entity.pdbx_description
1 polymer ?
#
loop_
_entity_poly.entity_id
_entity_poly.type
_entity_poly.pdbx_seq_one_letter_code
_entity_poly.pdbx_strand_id
1 'polypeptide(L)'
;MSMMTRWPRAAVASLVLAIHVGLAPSLYAQDAQTQTDPVATVAEATETGGTISEAETPLADSPEWAALADRAETVIEAGDSSDLALSQLREELVRFRETFATAQDTNRTRIATLNSQIAALGPVPEEGAAPEPDQIAARREELNAQLARLQAPGLRAEEAYNRADGLIGEIDGVIRERQTDALFLQGPSPLNPTLWGGAWTTFSGSLIDLTREVTTAIDSASQQDRLKQRLPQIFFFLAIAFALVLRGRYWMDRLTQTIASGRRFQGTEAAVFAASLGQVVVPVLGMIALRQALVATDVLGLRGQILADALPLVGLIVFGGLWLGGRLYPRNEDIVTPMDLN
;
A
#
# COMPACT_ATOMS: atom_id res chain seq x y z
N MET A 1 41.49 46.53 -10.44
CA MET A 1 42.28 45.95 -9.34
C MET A 1 41.72 44.56 -9.08
N SER A 2 42.60 43.57 -9.15
CA SER A 2 42.33 42.14 -9.24
C SER A 2 41.66 41.56 -7.99
N MET A 3 40.69 40.67 -8.17
CA MET A 3 40.64 39.42 -7.40
C MET A 3 39.80 38.37 -8.15
N MET A 4 40.52 37.47 -8.80
CA MET A 4 40.03 36.16 -9.24
C MET A 4 39.75 35.30 -8.01
N THR A 5 38.58 34.66 -7.96
CA THR A 5 38.42 33.34 -7.35
C THR A 5 37.66 32.46 -8.32
N ARG A 6 38.41 31.53 -8.90
CA ARG A 6 37.93 30.41 -9.70
C ARG A 6 37.30 29.34 -8.77
N TRP A 7 36.55 28.44 -9.41
CA TRP A 7 36.13 27.07 -9.03
C TRP A 7 34.67 26.90 -8.57
N PRO A 8 34.02 25.74 -8.83
CA PRO A 8 34.15 24.83 -9.98
C PRO A 8 32.79 24.45 -10.63
N ARG A 9 32.88 23.80 -11.80
CA ARG A 9 31.81 23.10 -12.49
C ARG A 9 31.45 21.80 -11.72
N ALA A 10 30.19 21.68 -11.31
CA ALA A 10 29.42 20.47 -10.95
C ALA A 10 28.28 20.96 -10.04
N ALA A 11 27.01 20.58 -10.13
CA ALA A 11 26.36 19.49 -10.80
C ALA A 11 24.88 19.89 -10.96
N VAL A 12 24.29 19.66 -12.13
CA VAL A 12 22.86 19.32 -12.20
C VAL A 12 22.75 18.24 -13.29
N ALA A 13 23.24 17.06 -12.94
CA ALA A 13 22.82 15.83 -13.58
C ALA A 13 21.57 15.35 -12.84
N SER A 14 20.52 15.12 -13.62
CA SER A 14 19.42 14.15 -13.45
C SER A 14 19.11 13.60 -12.05
N LEU A 15 17.87 13.79 -11.61
CA LEU A 15 17.10 12.70 -11.01
C LEU A 15 15.60 12.92 -11.21
N VAL A 16 15.09 12.48 -12.37
CA VAL A 16 13.76 11.87 -12.43
C VAL A 16 14.02 10.40 -12.13
N LEU A 17 13.61 9.96 -10.94
CA LEU A 17 13.57 8.53 -10.61
C LEU A 17 12.33 8.25 -9.75
N ALA A 18 11.43 7.48 -10.37
CA ALA A 18 10.66 6.34 -9.84
C ALA A 18 10.02 6.49 -8.43
N ILE A 19 8.68 6.52 -8.33
CA ILE A 19 7.81 5.33 -8.20
C ILE A 19 7.84 4.75 -6.77
N HIS A 20 6.63 4.72 -6.17
CA HIS A 20 6.22 3.97 -4.97
C HIS A 20 6.78 4.43 -3.61
N VAL A 21 5.92 5.12 -2.84
CA VAL A 21 5.93 5.00 -1.38
C VAL A 21 4.65 4.28 -0.98
N GLY A 22 4.79 2.95 -0.91
CA GLY A 22 3.89 2.07 -0.20
C GLY A 22 4.08 2.20 1.30
N LEU A 23 3.09 1.64 2.01
CA LEU A 23 3.15 1.23 3.40
C LEU A 23 4.54 0.71 3.79
N ALA A 24 5.08 1.22 4.90
CA ALA A 24 5.99 0.47 5.75
C ALA A 24 5.85 0.95 7.21
N PRO A 25 6.00 0.04 8.18
CA PRO A 25 5.65 0.25 9.58
C PRO A 25 6.71 1.05 10.32
N SER A 26 6.28 1.80 11.32
CA SER A 26 7.13 2.49 12.27
C SER A 26 7.86 1.49 13.17
N LEU A 27 9.13 1.18 12.86
CA LEU A 27 10.08 0.69 13.84
C LEU A 27 10.91 1.88 14.34
N TYR A 28 10.58 2.34 15.54
CA TYR A 28 11.45 3.19 16.34
C TYR A 28 12.62 2.33 16.83
N ALA A 29 13.79 2.47 16.20
CA ALA A 29 15.07 2.17 16.82
C ALA A 29 15.83 3.49 16.90
N GLN A 30 15.98 4.01 18.12
CA GLN A 30 16.59 5.30 18.39
C GLN A 30 17.92 5.11 19.14
N ASP A 31 18.95 5.70 18.54
CA ASP A 31 20.19 6.28 19.07
C ASP A 31 21.18 5.43 19.88
N ALA A 32 22.36 5.21 19.27
CA ALA A 32 23.63 5.61 19.87
C ALA A 32 24.70 5.86 18.79
N GLN A 33 25.10 7.12 18.60
CA GLN A 33 26.33 7.50 17.90
C GLN A 33 27.54 7.31 18.82
N THR A 34 28.67 6.78 18.30
CA THR A 34 29.96 7.52 18.15
C THR A 34 31.10 6.62 17.62
N GLN A 35 31.46 6.87 16.36
CA GLN A 35 32.79 7.15 15.80
C GLN A 35 34.12 6.55 16.38
N THR A 36 34.88 5.94 15.44
CA THR A 36 36.37 5.82 15.24
C THR A 36 37.23 4.75 15.94
N ASP A 37 37.77 3.85 15.10
CA ASP A 37 38.86 2.84 15.23
C ASP A 37 40.27 3.43 15.55
N PRO A 38 41.38 2.65 15.69
CA PRO A 38 41.59 1.21 16.01
C PRO A 38 42.68 0.98 17.12
N VAL A 39 42.87 -0.27 17.59
CA VAL A 39 44.16 -0.96 17.90
C VAL A 39 43.89 -2.22 18.74
N ALA A 40 44.59 -3.29 18.39
CA ALA A 40 44.52 -4.65 18.94
C ALA A 40 44.58 -4.76 20.48
N THR A 41 43.91 -5.76 21.05
CA THR A 41 44.45 -6.76 22.00
C THR A 41 43.46 -7.91 22.19
N VAL A 42 44.02 -9.12 22.22
CA VAL A 42 43.44 -10.45 22.47
C VAL A 42 42.75 -10.52 23.83
N ALA A 43 41.56 -11.13 23.92
CA ALA A 43 41.21 -12.21 24.86
C ALA A 43 39.69 -12.31 25.13
N GLU A 44 39.27 -13.57 25.32
CA GLU A 44 38.14 -14.05 26.10
C GLU A 44 36.77 -14.17 25.39
N ALA A 45 36.56 -15.38 24.87
CA ALA A 45 35.24 -15.95 24.67
C ALA A 45 34.54 -16.08 26.02
N THR A 46 33.40 -15.41 26.16
CA THR A 46 32.38 -15.78 27.14
C THR A 46 31.08 -15.98 26.38
N GLU A 47 30.63 -17.23 26.40
CA GLU A 47 29.28 -17.61 26.00
C GLU A 47 28.25 -16.79 26.79
N THR A 48 27.33 -16.16 26.08
CA THR A 48 26.02 -15.75 26.60
C THR A 48 25.09 -15.99 25.40
N GLY A 49 24.35 -17.08 25.34
CA GLY A 49 23.34 -17.42 26.34
C GLY A 49 22.09 -16.59 26.06
N GLY A 50 21.31 -17.01 25.06
CA GLY A 50 19.87 -16.75 24.95
C GLY A 50 19.41 -15.30 24.77
N THR A 51 19.11 -14.94 23.52
CA THR A 51 17.85 -14.26 23.20
C THR A 51 17.24 -14.93 21.97
N ILE A 52 16.62 -16.10 22.19
CA ILE A 52 15.59 -16.60 21.25
C ILE A 52 14.37 -15.73 21.56
N SER A 53 14.33 -14.56 20.93
CA SER A 53 13.23 -13.60 21.09
C SER A 53 12.06 -14.08 20.24
N GLU A 54 10.96 -14.38 20.95
CA GLU A 54 9.58 -14.62 20.51
C GLU A 54 9.31 -15.70 19.43
N ALA A 55 8.43 -16.62 19.79
CA ALA A 55 7.75 -17.49 18.85
C ALA A 55 6.95 -16.61 17.87
N GLU A 56 7.56 -16.30 16.72
CA GLU A 56 6.85 -15.76 15.56
C GLU A 56 5.74 -16.77 15.23
N THR A 57 4.51 -16.42 15.58
CA THR A 57 3.35 -17.23 15.25
C THR A 57 3.32 -17.35 13.72
N PRO A 58 3.27 -18.57 13.15
CA PRO A 58 3.21 -18.72 11.70
C PRO A 58 2.11 -17.82 11.14
N LEU A 59 2.37 -17.13 10.02
CA LEU A 59 1.40 -16.18 9.44
C LEU A 59 0.02 -16.84 9.19
N ALA A 60 0.02 -18.14 8.87
CA ALA A 60 -1.18 -18.95 8.69
C ALA A 60 -2.04 -19.08 9.97
N ASP A 61 -1.44 -18.89 11.15
CA ASP A 61 -2.10 -18.90 12.45
C ASP A 61 -2.36 -17.47 12.97
N SER A 62 -2.11 -16.43 12.14
CA SER A 62 -2.28 -15.04 12.56
C SER A 62 -3.77 -14.65 12.66
N PRO A 63 -4.14 -13.81 13.65
CA PRO A 63 -5.51 -13.32 13.77
C PRO A 63 -5.93 -12.44 12.59
N GLU A 64 -4.97 -11.81 11.90
CA GLU A 64 -5.22 -11.01 10.70
C GLU A 64 -5.71 -11.88 9.54
N TRP A 65 -5.04 -13.00 9.29
CA TRP A 65 -5.46 -13.96 8.27
C TRP A 65 -6.83 -14.56 8.60
N ALA A 66 -7.04 -15.01 9.83
CA ALA A 66 -8.31 -15.59 10.25
C ALA A 66 -9.48 -14.60 10.04
N ALA A 67 -9.31 -13.34 10.50
CA ALA A 67 -10.35 -12.33 10.35
C ALA A 67 -10.64 -11.97 8.88
N LEU A 68 -9.62 -12.00 8.01
CA LEU A 68 -9.80 -11.76 6.58
C LEU A 68 -10.56 -12.92 5.92
N ALA A 69 -10.16 -14.15 6.18
CA ALA A 69 -10.78 -15.34 5.60
C ALA A 69 -12.26 -15.47 6.05
N ASP A 70 -12.54 -15.28 7.33
CA ASP A 70 -13.90 -15.35 7.87
C ASP A 70 -14.79 -14.22 7.33
N ARG A 71 -14.22 -13.02 7.16
CA ARG A 71 -14.91 -11.90 6.49
C ARG A 71 -15.22 -12.26 5.03
N ALA A 72 -14.27 -12.87 4.32
CA ALA A 72 -14.47 -13.24 2.94
C ALA A 72 -15.60 -14.26 2.78
N GLU A 73 -15.58 -15.32 3.59
CA GLU A 73 -16.64 -16.34 3.62
C GLU A 73 -18.00 -15.72 3.91
N THR A 74 -18.10 -14.88 4.95
CA THR A 74 -19.34 -14.17 5.30
C THR A 74 -19.86 -13.29 4.15
N VAL A 75 -18.96 -12.57 3.47
CA VAL A 75 -19.30 -11.67 2.36
C VAL A 75 -19.78 -12.43 1.13
N ILE A 76 -19.13 -13.56 0.82
CA ILE A 76 -19.49 -14.43 -0.30
C ILE A 76 -20.83 -15.10 -0.02
N GLU A 77 -21.02 -15.67 1.18
CA GLU A 77 -22.28 -16.32 1.59
C GLU A 77 -23.46 -15.36 1.61
N ALA A 78 -23.25 -14.13 2.08
CA ALA A 78 -24.32 -13.13 2.13
C ALA A 78 -24.79 -12.70 0.74
N GLY A 79 -23.93 -12.72 -0.29
CA GLY A 79 -24.29 -12.38 -1.68
C GLY A 79 -24.67 -10.92 -1.94
N ASP A 80 -24.79 -10.07 -0.91
CA ASP A 80 -25.27 -8.68 -1.00
C ASP A 80 -24.16 -7.63 -1.18
N SER A 81 -22.91 -8.06 -1.25
CA SER A 81 -21.77 -7.15 -1.40
C SER A 81 -21.61 -6.65 -2.83
N SER A 82 -21.22 -5.37 -3.00
CA SER A 82 -20.92 -4.79 -4.31
C SER A 82 -19.68 -5.40 -4.96
N ASP A 83 -19.61 -5.44 -6.30
CA ASP A 83 -18.45 -5.94 -7.06
C ASP A 83 -17.13 -5.26 -6.68
N LEU A 84 -17.20 -3.98 -6.33
CA LEU A 84 -16.06 -3.20 -5.88
C LEU A 84 -15.51 -3.70 -4.53
N ALA A 85 -16.41 -4.01 -3.59
CA ALA A 85 -16.04 -4.58 -2.30
C ALA A 85 -15.44 -5.97 -2.45
N LEU A 86 -16.03 -6.80 -3.33
CA LEU A 86 -15.48 -8.11 -3.68
C LEU A 86 -14.09 -8.00 -4.31
N SER A 87 -13.87 -7.02 -5.19
CA SER A 87 -12.56 -6.79 -5.83
C SER A 87 -11.47 -6.39 -4.84
N GLN A 88 -11.80 -5.58 -3.83
CA GLN A 88 -10.86 -5.19 -2.77
C GLN A 88 -10.53 -6.36 -1.85
N LEU A 89 -11.54 -7.12 -1.45
CA LEU A 89 -11.38 -8.34 -0.67
C LEU A 89 -10.46 -9.35 -1.39
N ARG A 90 -10.67 -9.51 -2.71
CA ARG A 90 -9.80 -10.32 -3.57
C ARG A 90 -8.36 -9.84 -3.56
N GLU A 91 -8.11 -8.53 -3.61
CA GLU A 91 -6.75 -7.97 -3.57
C GLU A 91 -6.06 -8.21 -2.21
N GLU A 92 -6.80 -8.13 -1.11
CA GLU A 92 -6.33 -8.55 0.21
C GLU A 92 -5.95 -10.03 0.24
N LEU A 93 -6.81 -10.91 -0.27
CA LEU A 93 -6.56 -12.36 -0.34
C LEU A 93 -5.35 -12.69 -1.21
N VAL A 94 -5.16 -12.01 -2.34
CA VAL A 94 -4.00 -12.21 -3.23
C VAL A 94 -2.69 -11.92 -2.50
N ARG A 95 -2.62 -10.83 -1.71
CA ARG A 95 -1.42 -10.49 -0.93
C ARG A 95 -1.08 -11.56 0.11
N PHE A 96 -2.09 -12.09 0.82
CA PHE A 96 -1.87 -13.21 1.73
C PHE A 96 -1.43 -14.47 1.00
N ARG A 97 -2.08 -14.81 -0.13
CA ARG A 97 -1.73 -15.96 -0.96
C ARG A 97 -0.27 -15.92 -1.43
N GLU A 98 0.21 -14.76 -1.88
CA GLU A 98 1.62 -14.57 -2.27
C GLU A 98 2.59 -14.79 -1.10
N THR A 99 2.19 -14.33 0.09
CA THR A 99 3.00 -14.50 1.31
C THR A 99 3.03 -15.97 1.73
N PHE A 100 1.90 -16.68 1.67
CA PHE A 100 1.83 -18.12 1.93
C PHE A 100 2.63 -18.93 0.90
N ALA A 101 2.60 -18.56 -0.38
CA ALA A 101 3.41 -19.21 -1.40
C ALA A 101 4.91 -19.17 -1.06
N THR A 102 5.38 -18.03 -0.52
CA THR A 102 6.76 -17.88 -0.06
C THR A 102 7.02 -18.69 1.21
N ALA A 103 6.06 -18.72 2.14
CA ALA A 103 6.17 -19.42 3.41
C ALA A 103 6.16 -20.95 3.29
N GLN A 104 5.64 -21.53 2.20
CA GLN A 104 5.67 -22.98 1.93
C GLN A 104 7.09 -23.55 1.90
N ASP A 105 8.07 -22.79 1.42
CA ASP A 105 9.47 -23.21 1.35
C ASP A 105 10.24 -23.04 2.67
N THR A 106 9.56 -22.67 3.76
CA THR A 106 10.18 -22.53 5.09
C THR A 106 10.83 -23.86 5.52
N ASN A 107 12.05 -23.78 6.07
CA ASN A 107 12.84 -24.92 6.53
C ASN A 107 13.23 -25.96 5.46
N ARG A 108 13.00 -25.72 4.17
CA ARG A 108 13.25 -26.69 3.08
C ARG A 108 14.63 -27.35 3.14
N THR A 109 15.69 -26.57 3.34
CA THR A 109 17.07 -27.09 3.45
C THR A 109 17.26 -27.97 4.69
N ARG A 110 16.72 -27.56 5.84
CA ARG A 110 16.82 -28.32 7.10
C ARG A 110 16.05 -29.64 7.03
N ILE A 111 14.86 -29.61 6.43
CA ILE A 111 14.04 -30.79 6.14
C ILE A 111 14.83 -31.76 5.26
N ALA A 112 15.46 -31.27 4.18
CA ALA A 112 16.29 -32.11 3.31
C ALA A 112 17.47 -32.75 4.07
N THR A 113 18.14 -32.01 4.95
CA THR A 113 19.22 -32.53 5.80
C THR A 113 18.73 -33.59 6.78
N LEU A 114 17.57 -33.42 7.41
CA LEU A 114 16.99 -34.43 8.30
C LEU A 114 16.57 -35.69 7.54
N ASN A 115 15.96 -35.55 6.36
CA ASN A 115 15.61 -36.70 5.51
C ASN A 115 16.85 -37.51 5.11
N SER A 116 17.96 -36.85 4.77
CA SER A 116 19.24 -37.52 4.49
C SER A 116 19.80 -38.25 5.70
N GLN A 117 19.68 -37.67 6.91
CA GLN A 117 20.09 -38.34 8.15
C GLN A 117 19.23 -39.56 8.46
N ILE A 118 17.90 -39.47 8.28
CA ILE A 118 16.97 -40.60 8.45
C ILE A 118 17.27 -41.69 7.43
N ALA A 119 17.53 -41.34 6.17
CA ALA A 119 17.89 -42.29 5.13
C ALA A 119 19.21 -43.03 5.44
N ALA A 120 20.18 -42.34 6.07
CA ALA A 120 21.45 -42.95 6.48
C ALA A 120 21.28 -43.98 7.61
N LEU A 121 20.19 -43.94 8.39
CA LEU A 121 19.88 -44.97 9.40
C LEU A 121 19.40 -46.29 8.76
N GLY A 122 19.15 -46.32 7.45
CA GLY A 122 18.65 -47.49 6.73
C GLY A 122 17.11 -47.59 6.72
N PRO A 123 16.55 -48.58 6.02
CA PRO A 123 15.11 -48.81 5.96
C PRO A 123 14.55 -49.24 7.31
N VAL A 124 13.26 -48.98 7.54
CA VAL A 124 12.53 -49.50 8.70
C VAL A 124 12.42 -51.03 8.55
N PRO A 125 12.63 -51.83 9.62
CA PRO A 125 12.44 -53.27 9.56
C PRO A 125 11.01 -53.64 9.11
N GLU A 126 10.89 -54.62 8.22
CA GLU A 126 9.59 -55.15 7.80
C GLU A 126 8.90 -55.89 8.95
N GLU A 127 7.57 -55.97 8.90
CA GLU A 127 6.77 -56.67 9.91
C GLU A 127 7.14 -58.17 9.93
N GLY A 128 7.76 -58.63 11.03
CA GLY A 128 8.29 -59.99 11.18
C GLY A 128 9.81 -60.12 10.98
N ALA A 129 10.52 -59.05 10.63
CA ALA A 129 11.99 -59.01 10.61
C ALA A 129 12.58 -58.88 12.02
N ALA A 130 13.90 -59.10 12.15
CA ALA A 130 14.60 -58.85 13.40
C ALA A 130 14.45 -57.37 13.82
N PRO A 131 14.15 -57.08 15.11
CA PRO A 131 14.03 -55.71 15.59
C PRO A 131 15.30 -54.89 15.32
N GLU A 132 15.14 -53.61 14.98
CA GLU A 132 16.29 -52.71 14.89
C GLU A 132 16.93 -52.52 16.28
N PRO A 133 18.25 -52.24 16.37
CA PRO A 133 18.88 -51.96 17.65
C PRO A 133 18.24 -50.75 18.34
N ASP A 134 18.00 -50.83 19.66
CA ASP A 134 17.30 -49.80 20.44
C ASP A 134 17.83 -48.37 20.22
N GLN A 135 19.15 -48.22 20.06
CA GLN A 135 19.79 -46.91 19.81
C GLN A 135 19.41 -46.32 18.45
N ILE A 136 19.22 -47.16 17.43
CA ILE A 136 18.80 -46.74 16.08
C ILE A 136 17.32 -46.36 16.10
N ALA A 137 16.48 -47.15 16.78
CA ALA A 137 15.07 -46.83 16.98
C ALA A 137 14.89 -45.46 17.65
N ALA A 138 15.56 -45.24 18.79
CA ALA A 138 15.51 -43.98 19.53
C ALA A 138 15.99 -42.80 18.67
N ARG A 139 17.07 -42.99 17.89
CA ARG A 139 17.59 -41.94 17.01
C ARG A 139 16.64 -41.62 15.85
N ARG A 140 16.00 -42.64 15.26
CA ARG A 140 14.99 -42.48 14.20
C ARG A 140 13.78 -41.71 14.73
N GLU A 141 13.29 -42.04 15.91
CA GLU A 141 12.17 -41.35 16.57
C GLU A 141 12.50 -39.87 16.80
N GLU A 142 13.69 -39.57 17.33
CA GLU A 142 14.14 -38.19 17.57
C GLU A 142 14.18 -37.35 16.28
N LEU A 143 14.76 -37.91 15.20
CA LEU A 143 14.85 -37.23 13.91
C LEU A 143 13.47 -37.02 13.26
N ASN A 144 12.57 -38.00 13.37
CA ASN A 144 11.20 -37.88 12.88
C ASN A 144 10.41 -36.81 13.66
N ALA A 145 10.60 -36.71 14.97
CA ALA A 145 9.99 -35.66 15.78
C ALA A 145 10.50 -34.26 15.37
N GLN A 146 11.79 -34.14 15.05
CA GLN A 146 12.36 -32.89 14.51
C GLN A 146 11.81 -32.57 13.12
N LEU A 147 11.70 -33.57 12.25
CA LEU A 147 11.17 -33.43 10.90
C LEU A 147 9.72 -32.93 10.93
N ALA A 148 8.86 -33.57 11.73
CA ALA A 148 7.47 -33.17 11.89
C ALA A 148 7.32 -31.71 12.37
N ARG A 149 8.15 -31.29 13.33
CA ARG A 149 8.18 -29.89 13.81
C ARG A 149 8.57 -28.89 12.71
N LEU A 150 9.54 -29.24 11.86
CA LEU A 150 9.99 -28.34 10.79
C LEU A 150 9.07 -28.32 9.57
N GLN A 151 8.32 -29.39 9.32
CA GLN A 151 7.34 -29.49 8.25
C GLN A 151 6.04 -28.74 8.57
N ALA A 152 5.63 -28.70 9.84
CA ALA A 152 4.35 -28.13 10.25
C ALA A 152 4.09 -26.69 9.72
N PRO A 153 5.04 -25.73 9.78
CA PRO A 153 4.81 -24.39 9.25
C PRO A 153 4.57 -24.35 7.73
N GLY A 154 5.31 -25.17 6.96
CA GLY A 154 5.15 -25.25 5.51
C GLY A 154 3.79 -25.82 5.11
N LEU A 155 3.35 -26.87 5.82
CA LEU A 155 2.02 -27.46 5.60
C LEU A 155 0.88 -26.50 5.95
N ARG A 156 1.01 -25.73 7.03
CA ARG A 156 0.02 -24.68 7.37
C ARG A 156 -0.01 -23.56 6.34
N ALA A 157 1.14 -23.14 5.82
CA ALA A 157 1.19 -22.17 4.73
C ALA A 157 0.54 -22.72 3.45
N GLU A 158 0.70 -24.02 3.16
CA GLU A 158 0.03 -24.68 2.04
C GLU A 158 -1.50 -24.72 2.20
N GLU A 159 -1.99 -25.08 3.40
CA GLU A 159 -3.41 -25.04 3.72
C GLU A 159 -4.00 -23.63 3.56
N ALA A 160 -3.35 -22.63 4.14
CA ALA A 160 -3.78 -21.24 4.07
C ALA A 160 -3.73 -20.69 2.64
N TYR A 161 -2.73 -21.08 1.84
CA TYR A 161 -2.66 -20.77 0.42
C TYR A 161 -3.87 -21.32 -0.33
N ASN A 162 -4.22 -22.59 -0.11
CA ASN A 162 -5.35 -23.23 -0.76
C ASN A 162 -6.68 -22.60 -0.37
N ARG A 163 -6.86 -22.22 0.92
CA ARG A 163 -8.05 -21.47 1.37
C ARG A 163 -8.12 -20.10 0.69
N ALA A 164 -7.02 -19.35 0.63
CA ALA A 164 -6.99 -18.06 -0.06
C ALA A 164 -7.33 -18.19 -1.56
N ASP A 165 -6.78 -19.21 -2.24
CA ASP A 165 -7.04 -19.45 -3.66
C ASP A 165 -8.50 -19.85 -3.93
N GLY A 166 -9.09 -20.68 -3.06
CA GLY A 166 -10.52 -21.02 -3.09
C GLY A 166 -11.41 -19.79 -2.98
N LEU A 167 -11.17 -18.94 -1.98
CA LEU A 167 -11.93 -17.69 -1.77
C LEU A 167 -11.81 -16.72 -2.94
N ILE A 168 -10.61 -16.61 -3.53
CA ILE A 168 -10.41 -15.79 -4.75
C ILE A 168 -11.24 -16.37 -5.92
N GLY A 169 -11.23 -17.69 -6.10
CA GLY A 169 -12.02 -18.36 -7.12
C GLY A 169 -13.52 -18.16 -6.97
N GLU A 170 -14.03 -18.21 -5.75
CA GLU A 170 -15.44 -17.93 -5.44
C GLU A 170 -15.82 -16.48 -5.76
N ILE A 171 -14.99 -15.51 -5.34
CA ILE A 171 -15.20 -14.09 -5.68
C ILE A 171 -15.21 -13.87 -7.21
N ASP A 172 -14.23 -14.46 -7.91
CA ASP A 172 -14.14 -14.36 -9.37
C ASP A 172 -15.35 -15.02 -10.07
N GLY A 173 -15.93 -16.05 -9.45
CA GLY A 173 -17.19 -16.67 -9.85
C GLY A 173 -18.37 -15.69 -9.73
N VAL A 174 -18.57 -15.11 -8.56
CA VAL A 174 -19.67 -14.16 -8.28
C VAL A 174 -19.63 -12.94 -9.21
N ILE A 175 -18.45 -12.34 -9.39
CA ILE A 175 -18.29 -11.18 -10.28
C ILE A 175 -18.63 -11.55 -11.72
N ARG A 176 -18.16 -12.71 -12.19
CA ARG A 176 -18.39 -13.17 -13.56
C ARG A 176 -19.85 -13.51 -13.81
N GLU A 177 -20.53 -14.14 -12.86
CA GLU A 177 -21.95 -14.45 -12.94
C GLU A 177 -22.78 -13.16 -13.08
N ARG A 178 -22.53 -12.16 -12.23
CA ARG A 178 -23.20 -10.85 -12.30
C ARG A 178 -22.94 -10.10 -13.61
N GLN A 179 -21.71 -10.13 -14.10
CA GLN A 179 -21.37 -9.54 -15.40
C GLN A 179 -22.11 -10.25 -16.54
N THR A 180 -22.22 -11.57 -16.44
CA THR A 180 -22.92 -12.40 -17.42
C THR A 180 -24.43 -12.11 -17.40
N ASP A 181 -25.03 -12.00 -16.22
CA ASP A 181 -26.42 -11.59 -16.05
C ASP A 181 -26.68 -10.19 -16.61
N ALA A 182 -25.76 -9.24 -16.39
CA ALA A 182 -25.85 -7.89 -16.94
C ALA A 182 -25.72 -7.85 -18.48
N LEU A 183 -25.07 -8.84 -19.09
CA LEU A 183 -24.95 -8.95 -20.55
C LEU A 183 -26.16 -9.67 -21.18
N PHE A 184 -26.77 -10.64 -20.50
CA PHE A 184 -27.95 -11.35 -20.98
C PHE A 184 -29.26 -10.60 -20.72
N LEU A 185 -29.29 -9.77 -19.70
CA LEU A 185 -30.33 -8.76 -19.53
C LEU A 185 -29.91 -7.55 -20.36
N GLN A 186 -30.47 -7.41 -21.57
CA GLN A 186 -30.37 -6.15 -22.31
C GLN A 186 -31.03 -5.07 -21.44
N GLY A 187 -30.19 -4.41 -20.63
CA GLY A 187 -30.62 -3.46 -19.62
C GLY A 187 -31.48 -2.40 -20.30
N PRO A 188 -32.57 -1.98 -19.65
CA PRO A 188 -33.44 -0.98 -20.26
C PRO A 188 -32.61 0.29 -20.55
N SER A 189 -32.81 0.86 -21.74
CA SER A 189 -31.96 1.92 -22.27
C SER A 189 -31.68 3.02 -21.22
N PRO A 190 -30.44 3.49 -21.06
CA PRO A 190 -30.09 4.56 -20.12
C PRO A 190 -30.85 5.87 -20.41
N LEU A 191 -31.36 6.01 -21.63
CA LEU A 191 -32.21 7.13 -22.06
C LEU A 191 -33.68 6.97 -21.64
N ASN A 192 -34.05 5.93 -20.90
CA ASN A 192 -35.42 5.75 -20.44
C ASN A 192 -35.70 6.63 -19.20
N PRO A 193 -36.47 7.73 -19.32
CA PRO A 193 -36.73 8.65 -18.22
C PRO A 193 -37.54 8.01 -17.07
N THR A 194 -38.24 6.89 -17.32
CA THR A 194 -38.99 6.19 -16.27
C THR A 194 -38.07 5.54 -15.24
N LEU A 195 -36.81 5.27 -15.58
CA LEU A 195 -35.82 4.68 -14.68
C LEU A 195 -35.06 5.73 -13.86
N TRP A 196 -35.12 6.99 -14.27
CA TRP A 196 -34.33 8.06 -13.66
C TRP A 196 -34.80 8.35 -12.24
N GLY A 197 -36.10 8.24 -11.97
CA GLY A 197 -36.63 8.32 -10.61
C GLY A 197 -36.02 7.25 -9.70
N GLY A 198 -36.00 5.99 -10.15
CA GLY A 198 -35.39 4.87 -9.43
C GLY A 198 -33.88 5.05 -9.25
N ALA A 199 -33.16 5.40 -10.31
CA ALA A 199 -31.72 5.68 -10.26
C ALA A 199 -31.39 6.82 -9.28
N TRP A 200 -32.19 7.89 -9.27
CA TRP A 200 -32.05 9.00 -8.31
C TRP A 200 -32.28 8.54 -6.87
N THR A 201 -33.29 7.70 -6.64
CA THR A 201 -33.53 7.15 -5.30
C THR A 201 -32.37 6.26 -4.83
N THR A 202 -31.83 5.38 -5.68
CA THR A 202 -30.67 4.54 -5.36
C THR A 202 -29.41 5.37 -5.11
N PHE A 203 -29.18 6.40 -5.92
CA PHE A 203 -28.06 7.33 -5.76
C PHE A 203 -28.17 8.11 -4.45
N SER A 204 -29.33 8.71 -4.18
CA SER A 204 -29.57 9.44 -2.93
C SER A 204 -29.52 8.52 -1.70
N GLY A 205 -30.00 7.29 -1.81
CA GLY A 205 -29.87 6.25 -0.78
C GLY A 205 -28.41 5.91 -0.49
N SER A 206 -27.60 5.74 -1.52
CA SER A 206 -26.15 5.49 -1.38
C SER A 206 -25.44 6.64 -0.68
N LEU A 207 -25.82 7.89 -0.96
CA LEU A 207 -25.32 9.07 -0.26
C LEU A 207 -25.76 9.10 1.21
N ILE A 208 -27.03 8.76 1.49
CA ILE A 208 -27.54 8.67 2.86
C ILE A 208 -26.81 7.57 3.63
N ASP A 209 -26.58 6.40 3.05
CA ASP A 209 -25.87 5.30 3.69
C ASP A 209 -24.41 5.64 3.96
N LEU A 210 -23.73 6.33 3.03
CA LEU A 210 -22.40 6.91 3.26
C LEU A 210 -22.39 7.86 4.45
N THR A 211 -23.38 8.76 4.56
CA THR A 211 -23.45 9.67 5.70
C THR A 211 -23.73 8.95 7.01
N ARG A 212 -24.57 7.91 6.99
CA ARG A 212 -24.85 7.06 8.16
C ARG A 212 -23.60 6.34 8.63
N GLU A 213 -22.85 5.73 7.71
CA GLU A 213 -21.58 5.05 7.99
C GLU A 213 -20.59 5.99 8.70
N VAL A 214 -20.45 7.22 8.19
CA VAL A 214 -19.61 8.25 8.82
C VAL A 214 -20.11 8.64 10.21
N THR A 215 -21.42 8.87 10.38
CA THR A 215 -21.98 9.24 11.69
C THR A 215 -21.85 8.12 12.72
N THR A 216 -22.13 6.87 12.33
CA THR A 216 -21.99 5.69 13.19
C THR A 216 -20.53 5.45 13.57
N ALA A 217 -19.60 5.67 12.63
CA ALA A 217 -18.17 5.61 12.91
C ALA A 217 -17.72 6.71 13.88
N ILE A 218 -18.28 7.92 13.82
CA ILE A 218 -17.98 9.01 14.76
C ILE A 218 -18.58 8.77 16.15
N ASP A 219 -19.78 8.17 16.22
CA ASP A 219 -20.46 7.88 17.49
C ASP A 219 -19.91 6.65 18.23
N SER A 220 -19.10 5.82 17.57
CA SER A 220 -18.45 4.66 18.19
C SER A 220 -17.35 5.06 19.17
N ALA A 221 -17.48 4.65 20.43
CA ALA A 221 -16.51 4.94 21.49
C ALA A 221 -15.08 4.49 21.12
N SER A 222 -14.94 3.33 20.46
CA SER A 222 -13.63 2.81 20.01
C SER A 222 -12.99 3.67 18.92
N GLN A 223 -13.79 4.33 18.08
CA GLN A 223 -13.30 5.20 17.02
C GLN A 223 -12.95 6.58 17.55
N GLN A 224 -13.70 7.09 18.53
CA GLN A 224 -13.39 8.36 19.18
C GLN A 224 -12.01 8.35 19.84
N ASP A 225 -11.61 7.24 20.47
CA ASP A 225 -10.29 7.12 21.08
C ASP A 225 -9.16 7.07 20.04
N ARG A 226 -9.36 6.35 18.93
CA ARG A 226 -8.42 6.34 17.80
C ARG A 226 -8.29 7.71 17.14
N LEU A 227 -9.41 8.42 16.97
CA LEU A 227 -9.45 9.76 16.39
C LEU A 227 -8.70 10.78 17.27
N LYS A 228 -8.87 10.71 18.60
CA LYS A 228 -8.12 11.55 19.55
C LYS A 228 -6.62 11.29 19.52
N GLN A 229 -6.21 10.03 19.39
CA GLN A 229 -4.79 9.68 19.27
C GLN A 229 -4.16 10.18 17.96
N ARG A 230 -4.91 10.14 16.84
CA ARG A 230 -4.43 10.57 15.52
C ARG A 230 -4.72 12.03 15.18
N LEU A 231 -5.40 12.75 16.06
CA LEU A 231 -5.80 14.15 15.89
C LEU A 231 -4.65 15.09 15.50
N PRO A 232 -3.44 14.98 16.08
CA PRO A 232 -2.29 15.80 15.68
C PRO A 232 -1.87 15.56 14.23
N GLN A 233 -1.85 14.29 13.80
CA GLN A 233 -1.49 13.88 12.45
C GLN A 233 -2.55 14.33 11.43
N ILE A 234 -3.83 14.15 11.75
CA ILE A 234 -4.95 14.61 10.91
C ILE A 234 -4.87 16.12 10.74
N PHE A 235 -4.70 16.87 11.83
CA PHE A 235 -4.59 18.33 11.79
C PHE A 235 -3.38 18.79 10.99
N PHE A 236 -2.24 18.12 11.13
CA PHE A 236 -1.03 18.40 10.34
C PHE A 236 -1.28 18.24 8.84
N PHE A 237 -1.84 17.11 8.40
CA PHE A 237 -2.13 16.88 6.98
C PHE A 237 -3.22 17.81 6.44
N LEU A 238 -4.23 18.14 7.25
CA LEU A 238 -5.31 19.05 6.86
C LEU A 238 -4.78 20.49 6.74
N ALA A 239 -3.92 20.93 7.65
CA ALA A 239 -3.24 22.22 7.56
C ALA A 239 -2.35 22.31 6.31
N ILE A 240 -1.61 21.24 5.99
CA ILE A 240 -0.82 21.13 4.76
C ILE A 240 -1.72 21.18 3.53
N ALA A 241 -2.76 20.34 3.46
CA ALA A 241 -3.70 20.32 2.34
C ALA A 241 -4.32 21.71 2.10
N PHE A 242 -4.81 22.35 3.16
CA PHE A 242 -5.41 23.68 3.09
C PHE A 242 -4.39 24.75 2.67
N ALA A 243 -3.17 24.69 3.21
CA ALA A 243 -2.09 25.60 2.83
C ALA A 243 -1.69 25.44 1.36
N LEU A 244 -1.52 24.21 0.86
CA LEU A 244 -1.14 23.98 -0.53
C LEU A 244 -2.29 24.30 -1.51
N VAL A 245 -3.53 23.96 -1.18
CA VAL A 245 -4.69 24.18 -2.07
C VAL A 245 -5.07 25.67 -2.14
N LEU A 246 -5.19 26.37 -1.00
CA LEU A 246 -5.65 27.76 -1.01
C LEU A 246 -4.53 28.75 -1.29
N ARG A 247 -3.32 28.47 -0.80
CA ARG A 247 -2.18 29.38 -0.98
C ARG A 247 -1.37 29.08 -2.23
N GLY A 248 -1.60 27.95 -2.90
CA GLY A 248 -0.94 27.57 -4.15
C GLY A 248 -1.07 28.62 -5.25
N ARG A 249 -2.25 29.22 -5.43
CA ARG A 249 -2.46 30.33 -6.39
C ARG A 249 -1.66 31.58 -6.02
N TYR A 250 -1.70 32.00 -4.75
CA TYR A 250 -1.03 33.21 -4.29
C TYR A 250 0.51 33.10 -4.33
N TRP A 251 1.06 31.93 -4.02
CA TRP A 251 2.50 31.69 -4.08
C TRP A 251 3.01 31.65 -5.51
N MET A 252 2.23 31.06 -6.43
CA MET A 252 2.55 31.02 -7.85
C MET A 252 2.52 32.40 -8.50
N ASP A 253 1.50 33.22 -8.23
CA ASP A 253 1.44 34.60 -8.73
C ASP A 253 2.65 35.41 -8.26
N ARG A 254 3.04 35.25 -7.00
CA ARG A 254 4.18 35.95 -6.39
C ARG A 254 5.53 35.46 -6.93
N LEU A 255 5.69 34.15 -7.14
CA LEU A 255 6.91 33.55 -7.70
C LEU A 255 7.12 34.00 -9.15
N THR A 256 6.03 34.03 -9.93
CA THR A 256 6.05 34.48 -11.34
C THR A 256 6.41 35.96 -11.44
N GLN A 257 5.91 36.80 -10.53
CA GLN A 257 6.27 38.23 -10.45
C GLN A 257 7.73 38.46 -10.01
N THR A 258 8.27 37.66 -9.08
CA THR A 258 9.68 37.76 -8.67
C THR A 258 10.65 37.28 -9.74
N ILE A 259 10.28 36.28 -10.55
CA ILE A 259 11.10 35.80 -11.66
C ILE A 259 11.03 36.78 -12.85
N ALA A 260 9.85 37.35 -13.13
CA ALA A 260 9.69 38.34 -14.20
C ALA A 260 10.38 39.70 -13.91
N SER A 261 10.52 40.07 -12.64
CA SER A 261 11.21 41.31 -12.22
C SER A 261 12.73 41.16 -12.03
N GLY A 262 13.24 39.93 -11.96
CA GLY A 262 14.66 39.62 -11.80
C GLY A 262 15.43 39.62 -13.13
N ARG A 263 16.08 40.74 -13.45
CA ARG A 263 17.12 40.95 -14.49
C ARG A 263 17.69 39.67 -15.15
N ARG A 264 17.55 39.59 -16.49
CA ARG A 264 18.46 39.00 -17.49
C ARG A 264 19.47 37.95 -16.96
N PHE A 265 19.04 36.71 -16.73
CA PHE A 265 19.94 35.55 -16.63
C PHE A 265 19.59 34.46 -17.65
N GLN A 266 20.60 33.86 -18.27
CA GLN A 266 20.50 32.86 -19.36
C GLN A 266 19.97 31.48 -18.91
N GLY A 267 19.24 31.38 -17.79
CA GLY A 267 18.57 30.16 -17.29
C GLY A 267 17.08 30.38 -16.98
N THR A 268 16.52 31.50 -17.43
CA THR A 268 15.16 31.95 -17.08
C THR A 268 14.09 30.99 -17.61
N GLU A 269 14.28 30.35 -18.77
CA GLU A 269 13.26 29.47 -19.36
C GLU A 269 13.04 28.18 -18.57
N ALA A 270 14.10 27.52 -18.11
CA ALA A 270 13.99 26.33 -17.28
C ALA A 270 13.39 26.66 -15.89
N ALA A 271 13.73 27.82 -15.32
CA ALA A 271 13.18 28.29 -14.06
C ALA A 271 11.69 28.68 -14.18
N VAL A 272 11.29 29.31 -15.29
CA VAL A 272 9.89 29.62 -15.61
C VAL A 272 9.10 28.35 -15.89
N PHE A 273 9.69 27.37 -16.57
CA PHE A 273 9.07 26.06 -16.78
C PHE A 273 8.89 25.30 -15.46
N ALA A 274 9.93 25.23 -14.62
CA ALA A 274 9.87 24.60 -13.30
C ALA A 274 8.86 25.30 -12.38
N ALA A 275 8.84 26.64 -12.39
CA ALA A 275 7.82 27.41 -11.70
C ALA A 275 6.42 27.03 -12.20
N SER A 276 6.20 26.98 -13.52
CA SER A 276 4.92 26.60 -14.11
C SER A 276 4.49 25.16 -13.78
N LEU A 277 5.43 24.21 -13.71
CA LEU A 277 5.14 22.83 -13.32
C LEU A 277 4.75 22.75 -11.84
N GLY A 278 5.36 23.58 -11.00
CA GLY A 278 4.97 23.79 -9.62
C GLY A 278 3.49 24.19 -9.45
N GLN A 279 2.89 24.87 -10.45
CA GLN A 279 1.46 25.26 -10.41
C GLN A 279 0.51 24.07 -10.34
N VAL A 280 0.90 22.94 -10.91
CA VAL A 280 0.11 21.71 -10.96
C VAL A 280 0.54 20.77 -9.84
N VAL A 281 1.85 20.61 -9.64
CA VAL A 281 2.40 19.69 -8.65
C VAL A 281 2.01 20.10 -7.23
N VAL A 282 2.06 21.39 -6.89
CA VAL A 282 1.75 21.87 -5.53
C VAL A 282 0.29 21.58 -5.13
N PRO A 283 -0.74 21.94 -5.91
CA PRO A 283 -2.12 21.58 -5.58
C PRO A 283 -2.37 20.07 -5.55
N VAL A 284 -1.74 19.29 -6.44
CA VAL A 284 -1.85 17.82 -6.43
C VAL A 284 -1.27 17.22 -5.15
N LEU A 285 -0.10 17.72 -4.69
CA LEU A 285 0.45 17.34 -3.39
C LEU A 285 -0.49 17.73 -2.22
N GLY A 286 -1.20 18.85 -2.34
CA GLY A 286 -2.27 19.22 -1.40
C GLY A 286 -3.43 18.22 -1.39
N MET A 287 -3.86 17.72 -2.55
CA MET A 287 -4.90 16.69 -2.65
C MET A 287 -4.43 15.33 -2.11
N ILE A 288 -3.15 14.98 -2.29
CA ILE A 288 -2.54 13.80 -1.68
C ILE A 288 -2.52 13.94 -0.15
N ALA A 289 -2.12 15.11 0.38
CA ALA A 289 -2.18 15.38 1.81
C ALA A 289 -3.61 15.30 2.36
N LEU A 290 -4.60 15.79 1.60
CA LEU A 290 -6.01 15.69 1.97
C LEU A 290 -6.48 14.23 2.05
N ARG A 291 -6.11 13.40 1.06
CA ARG A 291 -6.36 11.96 1.08
C ARG A 291 -5.73 11.31 2.31
N GLN A 292 -4.48 11.66 2.66
CA GLN A 292 -3.83 11.13 3.86
C GLN A 292 -4.54 11.54 5.16
N ALA A 293 -5.05 12.78 5.25
CA ALA A 293 -5.85 13.21 6.39
C ALA A 293 -7.15 12.39 6.52
N LEU A 294 -7.82 12.15 5.39
CA LEU A 294 -9.05 11.36 5.32
C LEU A 294 -8.83 9.90 5.73
N VAL A 295 -7.79 9.25 5.22
CA VAL A 295 -7.42 7.89 5.62
C VAL A 295 -6.99 7.83 7.09
N ALA A 296 -6.26 8.83 7.58
CA ALA A 296 -5.85 8.90 8.99
C ALA A 296 -7.03 9.04 9.97
N THR A 297 -8.18 9.52 9.49
CA THR A 297 -9.40 9.67 10.27
C THR A 297 -10.03 8.31 10.59
N ASP A 298 -9.82 7.26 9.78
CA ASP A 298 -10.34 5.88 9.98
C ASP A 298 -11.87 5.79 10.13
N VAL A 299 -12.58 6.88 9.77
CA VAL A 299 -14.03 7.04 9.81
C VAL A 299 -14.64 6.74 8.43
N LEU A 300 -13.83 6.79 7.38
CA LEU A 300 -14.25 6.41 6.04
C LEU A 300 -14.28 4.90 5.97
N GLY A 301 -15.48 4.32 5.88
CA GLY A 301 -15.60 2.93 5.48
C GLY A 301 -15.29 2.74 3.99
N LEU A 302 -15.59 1.55 3.49
CA LEU A 302 -15.10 1.05 2.20
C LEU A 302 -15.40 2.00 1.03
N ARG A 303 -16.61 2.57 1.00
CA ARG A 303 -17.07 3.49 -0.05
C ARG A 303 -16.40 4.86 0.04
N GLY A 304 -16.15 5.34 1.26
CA GLY A 304 -15.51 6.63 1.51
C GLY A 304 -14.04 6.64 1.12
N GLN A 305 -13.35 5.51 1.30
CA GLN A 305 -11.93 5.37 0.96
C GLN A 305 -11.69 5.47 -0.55
N ILE A 306 -12.59 4.92 -1.35
CA ILE A 306 -12.52 4.94 -2.82
C ILE A 306 -12.68 6.37 -3.34
N LEU A 307 -13.61 7.14 -2.77
CA LEU A 307 -13.76 8.55 -3.06
C LEU A 307 -12.50 9.34 -2.69
N ALA A 308 -11.90 9.03 -1.54
CA ALA A 308 -10.66 9.68 -1.09
C ALA A 308 -9.47 9.34 -2.01
N ASP A 309 -9.37 8.11 -2.50
CA ASP A 309 -8.31 7.66 -3.42
C ASP A 309 -8.43 8.27 -4.82
N ALA A 310 -9.64 8.68 -5.23
CA ALA A 310 -9.86 9.40 -6.48
C ALA A 310 -9.44 10.88 -6.42
N LEU A 311 -9.34 11.48 -5.22
CA LEU A 311 -9.06 12.92 -5.04
C LEU A 311 -7.76 13.40 -5.71
N PRO A 312 -6.60 12.70 -5.61
CA PRO A 312 -5.37 13.13 -6.27
C PRO A 312 -5.51 13.16 -7.79
N LEU A 313 -6.19 12.17 -8.38
CA LEU A 313 -6.41 12.09 -9.81
C LEU A 313 -7.33 13.21 -10.30
N VAL A 314 -8.44 13.47 -9.59
CA VAL A 314 -9.33 14.60 -9.87
C VAL A 314 -8.56 15.92 -9.78
N GLY A 315 -7.73 16.08 -8.75
CA GLY A 315 -6.83 17.21 -8.62
C GLY A 315 -5.92 17.38 -9.84
N LEU A 316 -5.27 16.30 -10.27
CA LEU A 316 -4.39 16.33 -11.44
C LEU A 316 -5.14 16.74 -12.71
N ILE A 317 -6.35 16.21 -12.93
CA ILE A 317 -7.16 16.55 -14.11
C ILE A 317 -7.59 18.02 -14.07
N VAL A 318 -8.12 18.49 -12.94
CA VAL A 318 -8.61 19.87 -12.80
C VAL A 318 -7.46 20.87 -12.87
N PHE A 319 -6.41 20.69 -12.07
CA PHE A 319 -5.28 21.61 -12.03
C PHE A 319 -4.41 21.50 -13.28
N GLY A 320 -4.22 20.30 -13.82
CA GLY A 320 -3.54 20.09 -15.10
C GLY A 320 -4.31 20.72 -16.26
N GLY A 321 -5.64 20.58 -16.29
CA GLY A 321 -6.50 21.22 -17.29
C GLY A 321 -6.49 22.75 -17.20
N LEU A 322 -6.58 23.31 -15.99
CA LEU A 322 -6.49 24.77 -15.77
C LEU A 322 -5.12 25.32 -16.15
N TRP A 323 -4.05 24.57 -15.88
CA TRP A 323 -2.69 24.93 -16.27
C TRP A 323 -2.51 24.89 -17.79
N LEU A 324 -2.98 23.81 -18.43
CA LEU A 324 -2.90 23.65 -19.88
C LEU A 324 -3.71 24.74 -20.60
N GLY A 325 -4.92 25.04 -20.11
CA GLY A 325 -5.77 26.11 -20.62
C GLY A 325 -5.11 27.49 -20.48
N GLY A 326 -4.49 27.78 -19.34
CA GLY A 326 -3.75 29.03 -19.14
C GLY A 326 -2.50 29.16 -20.01
N ARG A 327 -1.89 28.04 -20.42
CA ARG A 327 -0.73 28.01 -21.32
C ARG A 327 -1.12 28.14 -22.80
N LEU A 328 -2.23 27.50 -23.19
CA LEU A 328 -2.74 27.54 -24.58
C LEU A 328 -3.49 28.85 -24.88
N TYR A 329 -4.11 29.47 -23.87
CA TYR A 329 -4.84 30.75 -24.00
C TYR A 329 -4.33 31.77 -22.97
N PRO A 330 -3.12 32.34 -23.16
CA PRO A 330 -2.63 33.40 -22.30
C PRO A 330 -3.53 34.64 -22.38
N ARG A 331 -3.92 35.19 -21.22
CA ARG A 331 -4.81 36.37 -21.12
C ARG A 331 -4.17 37.70 -21.53
N ASN A 332 -2.85 37.74 -21.76
CA ASN A 332 -2.14 38.94 -22.19
C ASN A 332 -1.81 38.82 -23.68
N GLU A 333 -2.27 39.80 -24.46
CA GLU A 333 -2.09 39.90 -25.92
C GLU A 333 -0.63 40.10 -26.35
N ASP A 334 0.29 40.33 -25.40
CA ASP A 334 1.72 40.59 -25.66
C ASP A 334 2.60 39.32 -25.72
N ILE A 335 2.03 38.13 -25.50
CA ILE A 335 2.77 36.85 -25.57
C ILE A 335 2.48 36.20 -26.91
N VAL A 336 3.47 36.21 -27.81
CA VAL A 336 3.43 35.53 -29.12
C VAL A 336 3.02 34.07 -28.93
N THR A 337 1.87 33.70 -29.45
CA THR A 337 1.41 32.31 -29.47
C THR A 337 2.18 31.54 -30.55
N PRO A 338 2.53 30.25 -30.35
CA PRO A 338 3.28 29.47 -31.34
C PRO A 338 2.47 29.13 -32.61
N MET A 339 1.19 29.48 -32.65
CA MET A 339 0.31 29.23 -33.79
C MET A 339 -0.25 30.54 -34.31
N ASP A 340 0.57 31.25 -35.06
CA ASP A 340 0.07 32.11 -36.14
C ASP A 340 -0.60 31.22 -37.17
N LEU A 341 -1.92 31.08 -37.09
CA LEU A 341 -2.74 30.59 -38.19
C LEU A 341 -3.00 31.78 -39.10
N ASN A 342 -2.20 31.87 -40.16
CA ASN A 342 -2.35 32.82 -41.27
C ASN A 342 -3.58 32.48 -42.13
#